data_AF-A0A2E2VDM7-F1
#
_entry.id   AF-A0A2E2VDM7-F1
#
_cell.length_a   1.000
_cell.length_b   1.000
_cell.length_c   1.000
_cell.angle_alpha   90.00
_cell.angle_beta   90.00
_cell.angle_gamma   90.00
#
_symmetry.space_group_name_H-M   'P 1'
#
loop_
_entity.id
_entity.type
_entity.pdbx_description
1 polymer ?
#
loop_
_entity_poly.entity_id
_entity_poly.type
_entity_poly.pdbx_seq_one_letter_code
_entity_poly.pdbx_strand_id
1 'polypeptide(L)'
;MFLDNLLFYYDDFLDNIQPKMRKKLAAILLIIGALFMLSYSIIDDDFLEIIALLIGILLVLVGLVTFFHNSISGETIISNEDSNEVVEQNTNNSALPWLIGSVSTLAFILVASVIFLWLRSVADEILIGGPPPTLTGWEQSYQELTGFDEVSGLDGSGVVVCVVDSGIEMDHPDLTHLALAGWFDVINGQNEPYDDEGHGTAMAGIIVAKNGLTGNAQGVELLVAKAIDSNGQGTDTGIAEAVDWCADNQADIISLSLGGEGGFSIGGITTDQLESAVQDALDQGIFVVAAAGNDGMDDDGDVSSPGSVEDVICVGGATRLGNVWSGSSQGDNDGRLWPPMLPRSDPDMKPEILGPGAEVPILFAGGSGDGSWWGWASGTSAATAWVSGGLAIILEAHPELQREGSSGGPNAIDFIKTKLSENSQMDDGQSEHDERFGYGIFRIDLILEELGNSSSDTNVEEPVSQSGSWITFTDSYQSERRKTPSVPPDNSTKAAE
;
A
#
# COMPACT_ATOMS: atom_id res chain seq x y z
N MET A 1 -24.46 -34.29 12.28
CA MET A 1 -25.89 -34.20 12.64
C MET A 1 -26.79 -33.72 11.50
N PHE A 2 -26.51 -32.58 10.83
CA PHE A 2 -27.30 -32.16 9.63
C PHE A 2 -26.98 -33.01 8.39
N LEU A 3 -25.69 -33.30 8.12
CA LEU A 3 -25.30 -34.20 7.02
C LEU A 3 -25.79 -35.64 7.22
N ASP A 4 -25.72 -36.18 8.44
CA ASP A 4 -26.14 -37.56 8.72
C ASP A 4 -27.63 -37.77 8.45
N ASN A 5 -28.46 -36.75 8.72
CA ASN A 5 -29.88 -36.78 8.38
C ASN A 5 -30.13 -36.69 6.87
N LEU A 6 -29.38 -35.85 6.16
CA LEU A 6 -29.56 -35.67 4.72
C LEU A 6 -29.13 -36.90 3.93
N LEU A 7 -28.00 -37.52 4.31
CA LEU A 7 -27.49 -38.75 3.70
C LEU A 7 -28.45 -39.92 3.92
N PHE A 8 -29.04 -40.05 5.11
CA PHE A 8 -30.04 -41.08 5.39
C PHE A 8 -31.27 -40.98 4.48
N TYR A 9 -31.81 -39.76 4.25
CA TYR A 9 -32.92 -39.56 3.33
C TYR A 9 -32.54 -39.83 1.87
N TYR A 10 -31.31 -39.51 1.49
CA TYR A 10 -30.82 -39.72 0.14
C TYR A 10 -30.60 -41.22 -0.17
N ASP A 11 -30.02 -41.96 0.77
CA ASP A 11 -29.84 -43.41 0.63
C ASP A 11 -31.18 -44.15 0.61
N ASP A 12 -32.12 -43.79 1.49
CA ASP A 12 -33.49 -44.34 1.51
C ASP A 12 -34.24 -44.03 0.19
N PHE A 13 -34.05 -42.82 -0.35
CA PHE A 13 -34.58 -42.45 -1.66
C PHE A 13 -34.00 -43.30 -2.79
N LEU A 14 -32.67 -43.46 -2.85
CA LEU A 14 -32.02 -44.28 -3.86
C LEU A 14 -32.47 -45.74 -3.74
N ASP A 15 -32.63 -46.25 -2.53
CA ASP A 15 -33.03 -47.63 -2.29
C ASP A 15 -34.46 -47.97 -2.76
N ASN A 16 -35.33 -46.96 -2.81
CA ASN A 16 -36.66 -47.07 -3.40
C ASN A 16 -36.70 -47.01 -4.94
N ILE A 17 -35.58 -46.72 -5.61
CA ILE A 17 -35.49 -46.67 -7.08
C ILE A 17 -34.98 -48.01 -7.63
N GLN A 18 -35.60 -48.50 -8.70
CA GLN A 18 -35.17 -49.75 -9.35
C GLN A 18 -33.70 -49.66 -9.85
N PRO A 19 -32.87 -50.72 -9.72
CA PRO A 19 -31.43 -50.67 -10.06
C PRO A 19 -31.13 -50.21 -11.50
N LYS A 20 -31.96 -50.63 -12.47
CA LYS A 20 -31.83 -50.20 -13.88
C LYS A 20 -32.12 -48.70 -14.07
N MET A 21 -32.93 -48.10 -13.20
CA MET A 21 -33.27 -46.68 -13.22
C MET A 21 -32.19 -45.83 -12.54
N ARG A 22 -31.50 -46.34 -11.51
CA ARG A 22 -30.39 -45.64 -10.83
C ARG A 22 -29.22 -45.31 -11.78
N LYS A 23 -28.84 -46.25 -12.65
CA LYS A 23 -27.79 -46.05 -13.67
C LYS A 23 -28.14 -44.94 -14.66
N LYS A 24 -29.41 -44.88 -15.07
CA LYS A 24 -29.92 -43.83 -15.96
C LYS A 24 -29.96 -42.49 -15.24
N LEU A 25 -30.42 -42.48 -13.98
CA LEU A 25 -30.45 -41.27 -13.15
C LEU A 25 -29.04 -40.70 -12.95
N ALA A 26 -28.06 -41.54 -12.61
CA ALA A 26 -26.67 -41.14 -12.47
C ALA A 26 -26.11 -40.50 -13.75
N ALA A 27 -26.32 -41.15 -14.91
CA ALA A 27 -25.88 -40.62 -16.19
C ALA A 27 -26.56 -39.29 -16.54
N ILE A 28 -27.86 -39.16 -16.25
CA ILE A 28 -28.62 -37.91 -16.48
C ILE A 28 -28.07 -36.78 -15.61
N LEU A 29 -27.83 -37.03 -14.32
CA LEU A 29 -27.31 -36.01 -13.39
C LEU A 29 -25.89 -35.57 -13.76
N LEU A 30 -25.03 -36.49 -14.18
CA LEU A 30 -23.69 -36.17 -14.68
C LEU A 30 -23.74 -35.32 -15.96
N ILE A 31 -24.63 -35.65 -16.89
CA ILE A 31 -24.79 -34.92 -18.15
C ILE A 31 -25.37 -33.51 -17.90
N ILE A 32 -26.40 -33.40 -17.06
CA ILE A 32 -27.00 -32.11 -16.72
C ILE A 32 -25.99 -31.23 -15.98
N GLY A 33 -25.27 -31.79 -15.01
CA GLY A 33 -24.22 -31.08 -14.29
C GLY A 33 -23.12 -30.57 -15.23
N ALA A 34 -22.62 -31.43 -16.14
CA ALA A 34 -21.62 -31.03 -17.13
C ALA A 34 -22.15 -29.97 -18.11
N LEU A 35 -23.42 -30.03 -18.50
CA LEU A 35 -24.05 -29.01 -19.35
C LEU A 35 -24.19 -27.67 -18.64
N PHE A 36 -24.54 -27.66 -17.35
CA PHE A 36 -24.56 -26.44 -16.52
C PHE A 36 -23.17 -25.81 -16.39
N MET A 37 -22.12 -26.63 -16.25
CA MET A 37 -20.74 -26.15 -16.25
C MET A 37 -20.29 -25.60 -17.61
N LEU A 38 -20.73 -26.20 -18.71
CA LEU A 38 -20.40 -25.75 -20.05
C LEU A 38 -21.20 -24.50 -20.47
N SER A 39 -22.39 -24.28 -19.90
CA SER A 39 -23.17 -23.06 -20.12
C SER A 39 -22.63 -21.83 -19.38
N TYR A 40 -21.59 -22.00 -18.55
CA TYR A 40 -20.88 -20.93 -17.87
C TYR A 40 -20.37 -19.85 -18.85
N SER A 41 -19.93 -20.23 -20.05
CA SER A 41 -19.41 -19.27 -21.04
C SER A 41 -20.48 -18.47 -21.82
N ILE A 42 -21.73 -18.44 -21.38
CA ILE A 42 -22.87 -17.90 -22.16
C ILE A 42 -23.71 -16.89 -21.36
N ILE A 43 -23.45 -16.70 -20.05
CA ILE A 43 -24.27 -15.86 -19.17
C ILE A 43 -23.50 -14.55 -18.91
N ASP A 44 -24.05 -13.39 -19.27
CA ASP A 44 -23.38 -12.07 -19.12
C ASP A 44 -23.45 -11.48 -17.69
N ASP A 45 -23.85 -12.27 -16.69
CA ASP A 45 -24.08 -11.81 -15.30
C ASP A 45 -23.30 -12.71 -14.32
N ASP A 46 -22.23 -12.14 -13.73
CA ASP A 46 -21.31 -12.78 -12.79
C ASP A 46 -22.04 -13.50 -11.64
N PHE A 47 -23.19 -12.98 -11.20
CA PHE A 47 -23.98 -13.57 -10.13
C PHE A 47 -24.67 -14.88 -10.56
N LEU A 48 -25.25 -14.90 -11.77
CA LEU A 48 -25.93 -16.08 -12.31
C LEU A 48 -24.94 -17.14 -12.79
N GLU A 49 -23.76 -16.73 -13.24
CA GLU A 49 -22.65 -17.60 -13.60
C GLU A 49 -22.19 -18.48 -12.42
N ILE A 50 -21.97 -17.87 -11.26
CA ILE A 50 -21.48 -18.57 -10.06
C ILE A 50 -22.53 -19.57 -9.53
N ILE A 51 -23.81 -19.17 -9.52
CA ILE A 51 -24.91 -20.05 -9.11
C ILE A 51 -25.02 -21.26 -10.04
N ALA A 52 -24.91 -21.05 -11.37
CA ALA A 52 -24.95 -22.13 -12.35
C ALA A 52 -23.78 -23.11 -12.18
N LEU A 53 -22.59 -22.61 -11.89
CA LEU A 53 -21.39 -23.42 -11.62
C LEU A 53 -21.55 -24.29 -10.35
N LEU A 54 -22.05 -23.70 -9.26
CA LEU A 54 -22.28 -24.42 -8.00
C LEU A 54 -23.35 -25.51 -8.13
N ILE A 55 -24.43 -25.24 -8.87
CA ILE A 55 -25.46 -26.23 -9.19
C ILE A 55 -24.86 -27.35 -10.07
N GLY A 56 -24.01 -27.01 -11.02
CA GLY A 56 -23.29 -27.96 -11.87
C GLY A 56 -22.41 -28.94 -11.08
N ILE A 57 -21.54 -28.42 -10.18
CA ILE A 57 -20.71 -29.25 -9.27
C ILE A 57 -21.60 -30.19 -8.45
N LEU A 58 -22.67 -29.67 -7.85
CA LEU A 58 -23.54 -30.45 -6.98
C LEU A 58 -24.19 -31.62 -7.72
N LEU A 59 -24.71 -31.37 -8.93
CA LEU A 59 -25.35 -32.41 -9.75
C LEU A 59 -24.35 -33.48 -10.21
N VAL A 60 -23.12 -33.09 -10.54
CA VAL A 60 -22.04 -34.06 -10.87
C VAL A 60 -21.73 -34.95 -9.67
N LEU A 61 -21.56 -34.37 -8.48
CA LEU A 61 -21.26 -35.12 -7.26
C LEU A 61 -22.38 -36.11 -6.90
N VAL A 62 -23.65 -35.68 -6.96
CA VAL A 62 -24.81 -36.54 -6.73
C VAL A 62 -24.88 -37.66 -7.80
N GLY A 63 -24.55 -37.34 -9.05
CA GLY A 63 -24.46 -38.32 -10.14
C GLY A 63 -23.38 -39.38 -9.90
N LEU A 64 -22.20 -38.99 -9.42
CA LEU A 64 -21.11 -39.91 -9.06
C LEU A 64 -21.51 -40.82 -7.90
N VAL A 65 -22.09 -40.28 -6.82
CA VAL A 65 -22.57 -41.08 -5.68
C VAL A 65 -23.60 -42.10 -6.13
N THR A 66 -24.57 -41.70 -6.96
CA THR A 66 -25.59 -42.60 -7.52
C THR A 66 -24.97 -43.70 -8.40
N PHE A 67 -23.95 -43.37 -9.20
CA PHE A 67 -23.26 -44.30 -10.09
C PHE A 67 -22.53 -45.39 -9.29
N PHE A 68 -21.77 -44.99 -8.26
CA PHE A 68 -21.00 -45.92 -7.42
C PHE A 68 -21.91 -46.75 -6.52
N HIS A 69 -23.02 -46.21 -6.00
CA HIS A 69 -24.04 -46.97 -5.26
C HIS A 69 -24.57 -48.16 -6.08
N ASN A 70 -24.90 -47.93 -7.36
CA ASN A 70 -25.42 -48.97 -8.25
C ASN A 70 -24.37 -49.99 -8.71
N SER A 71 -23.08 -49.65 -8.66
CA SER A 71 -22.01 -50.60 -8.99
C SER A 71 -21.76 -51.62 -7.88
N ILE A 72 -22.31 -51.39 -6.68
CA ILE A 72 -22.12 -52.22 -5.48
C ILE A 72 -23.31 -53.16 -5.26
N SER A 73 -24.53 -52.78 -5.63
CA SER A 73 -25.75 -53.61 -5.44
C SER A 73 -25.89 -54.78 -6.43
N GLY A 74 -24.92 -54.99 -7.33
CA GLY A 74 -25.02 -55.95 -8.43
C GLY A 74 -23.98 -57.06 -8.38
N GLU A 75 -24.26 -58.13 -7.63
CA GLU A 75 -23.97 -59.56 -7.91
C GLU A 75 -24.48 -60.39 -6.71
N THR A 76 -25.25 -61.48 -6.82
CA THR A 76 -25.20 -62.61 -7.76
C THR A 76 -26.58 -63.29 -7.79
N ILE A 77 -27.12 -63.65 -8.98
CA ILE A 77 -28.14 -64.71 -9.09
C ILE A 77 -27.46 -65.90 -9.77
N ILE A 78 -27.08 -66.90 -8.98
CA ILE A 78 -26.86 -68.26 -9.45
C ILE A 78 -27.73 -69.16 -8.58
N SER A 79 -28.66 -69.86 -9.24
CA SER A 79 -29.58 -70.83 -8.65
C SER A 79 -28.83 -72.05 -8.12
N ASN A 80 -29.14 -72.46 -6.89
CA ASN A 80 -28.73 -73.75 -6.33
C ASN A 80 -29.35 -74.91 -7.12
N GLU A 81 -28.51 -75.85 -7.55
CA GLU A 81 -28.88 -77.26 -7.66
C GLU A 81 -27.69 -78.09 -7.14
N ASP A 82 -27.95 -78.86 -6.09
CA ASP A 82 -27.10 -79.88 -5.44
C ASP A 82 -25.67 -79.53 -5.00
N SER A 83 -25.49 -79.33 -3.70
CA SER A 83 -24.74 -80.25 -2.81
C SER A 83 -24.35 -79.57 -1.50
N ASN A 84 -24.31 -80.37 -0.43
CA ASN A 84 -23.94 -79.99 0.92
C ASN A 84 -22.53 -79.38 0.96
N GLU A 85 -22.36 -78.15 1.44
CA GLU A 85 -21.31 -77.78 2.39
C GLU A 85 -21.44 -76.35 2.91
N VAL A 86 -20.78 -76.12 4.04
CA VAL A 86 -20.94 -75.05 5.03
C VAL A 86 -20.87 -73.65 4.45
N VAL A 87 -21.85 -72.82 4.83
CA VAL A 87 -21.88 -71.36 4.61
C VAL A 87 -20.75 -70.71 5.42
N GLU A 88 -19.66 -70.34 4.76
CA GLU A 88 -18.70 -69.40 5.30
C GLU A 88 -19.25 -67.98 5.08
N GLN A 89 -19.72 -67.34 6.15
CA GLN A 89 -20.09 -65.91 6.12
C GLN A 89 -18.81 -65.09 5.92
N ASN A 90 -18.54 -64.73 4.67
CA ASN A 90 -17.49 -63.79 4.35
C ASN A 90 -18.01 -62.38 4.67
N THR A 91 -17.80 -61.93 5.92
CA THR A 91 -17.97 -60.53 6.33
C THR A 91 -16.84 -59.69 5.73
N ASN A 92 -16.89 -59.50 4.41
CA ASN A 92 -16.15 -58.41 3.79
C ASN A 92 -16.82 -57.11 4.20
N ASN A 93 -16.45 -56.59 5.37
CA ASN A 93 -16.59 -55.19 5.74
C ASN A 93 -15.79 -54.38 4.71
N SER A 94 -16.38 -54.18 3.55
CA SER A 94 -15.78 -53.43 2.47
C SER A 94 -15.46 -52.04 3.01
N ALA A 95 -14.19 -51.63 2.98
CA ALA A 95 -13.76 -50.28 3.34
C ALA A 95 -14.33 -49.20 2.38
N LEU A 96 -15.06 -49.61 1.35
CA LEU A 96 -15.52 -48.80 0.24
C LEU A 96 -16.68 -47.84 0.59
N PRO A 97 -17.73 -48.21 1.36
CA PRO A 97 -18.73 -47.26 1.84
C PRO A 97 -18.13 -46.20 2.76
N TRP A 98 -17.13 -46.56 3.58
CA TRP A 98 -16.39 -45.61 4.41
C TRP A 98 -15.57 -44.62 3.57
N LEU A 99 -14.93 -45.09 2.50
CA LEU A 99 -14.22 -44.23 1.54
C LEU A 99 -15.17 -43.26 0.85
N ILE A 100 -16.31 -43.74 0.34
CA ILE A 100 -17.31 -42.91 -0.35
C ILE A 100 -17.90 -41.87 0.60
N GLY A 101 -18.27 -42.27 1.82
CA GLY A 101 -18.74 -41.35 2.86
C GLY A 101 -17.70 -40.30 3.21
N SER A 102 -16.43 -40.68 3.33
CA SER A 102 -15.32 -39.77 3.65
C SER A 102 -15.08 -38.75 2.53
N VAL A 103 -15.03 -39.20 1.27
CA VAL A 103 -14.82 -38.32 0.10
C VAL A 103 -16.01 -37.37 -0.09
N SER A 104 -17.23 -37.85 0.08
CA SER A 104 -18.44 -37.01 -0.04
C SER A 104 -18.52 -35.96 1.07
N THR A 105 -18.11 -36.32 2.28
CA THR A 105 -18.03 -35.39 3.42
C THR A 105 -16.97 -34.32 3.18
N LEU A 106 -15.79 -34.70 2.69
CA LEU A 106 -14.72 -33.77 2.33
C LEU A 106 -15.14 -32.82 1.20
N ALA A 107 -15.80 -33.32 0.17
CA ALA A 107 -16.32 -32.50 -0.93
C ALA A 107 -17.39 -31.51 -0.45
N PHE A 108 -18.30 -31.95 0.43
CA PHE A 108 -19.30 -31.08 1.02
C PHE A 108 -18.67 -30.01 1.93
N ILE A 109 -17.67 -30.37 2.74
CA ILE A 109 -16.92 -29.40 3.55
C ILE A 109 -16.23 -28.38 2.66
N LEU A 110 -15.60 -28.80 1.56
CA LEU A 110 -14.96 -27.88 0.61
C LEU A 110 -15.98 -26.91 0.01
N VAL A 111 -17.12 -27.40 -0.47
CA VAL A 111 -18.19 -26.56 -1.04
C VAL A 111 -18.78 -25.63 0.02
N ALA A 112 -19.04 -26.13 1.22
CA ALA A 112 -19.53 -25.32 2.34
C ALA A 112 -18.52 -24.25 2.76
N SER A 113 -17.22 -24.55 2.74
CA SER A 113 -16.15 -23.59 2.99
C SER A 113 -16.07 -22.53 1.90
N VAL A 114 -16.20 -22.91 0.62
CA VAL A 114 -16.25 -21.95 -0.49
C VAL A 114 -17.48 -21.04 -0.36
N ILE A 115 -18.66 -21.59 -0.07
CA ILE A 115 -19.88 -20.82 0.16
C ILE A 115 -19.75 -19.94 1.41
N PHE A 116 -19.10 -20.41 2.48
CA PHE A 116 -18.86 -19.64 3.69
C PHE A 116 -17.90 -18.47 3.43
N LEU A 117 -16.80 -18.70 2.70
CA LEU A 117 -15.87 -17.66 2.28
C LEU A 117 -16.56 -16.64 1.36
N TRP A 118 -17.42 -17.11 0.44
CA TRP A 118 -18.23 -16.25 -0.42
C TRP A 118 -19.26 -15.42 0.37
N LEU A 119 -20.02 -16.06 1.27
CA LEU A 119 -20.98 -15.36 2.14
C LEU A 119 -20.28 -14.34 3.03
N ARG A 120 -19.07 -14.65 3.51
CA ARG A 120 -18.26 -13.70 4.27
C ARG A 120 -17.77 -12.54 3.41
N SER A 121 -17.35 -12.79 2.17
CA SER A 121 -16.98 -11.76 1.20
C SER A 121 -18.14 -10.86 0.76
N VAL A 122 -19.38 -11.35 0.84
CA VAL A 122 -20.58 -10.56 0.50
C VAL A 122 -21.16 -9.84 1.73
N ALA A 123 -20.97 -10.39 2.94
CA ALA A 123 -21.53 -9.83 4.17
C ALA A 123 -20.59 -8.84 4.89
N ASP A 124 -19.28 -9.04 4.78
CA ASP A 124 -18.28 -8.04 5.08
C ASP A 124 -17.89 -7.41 3.73
N GLU A 125 -17.70 -6.09 3.62
CA GLU A 125 -17.02 -5.46 2.46
C GLU A 125 -15.54 -5.87 2.42
N ILE A 126 -15.27 -7.17 2.41
CA ILE A 126 -13.94 -7.72 2.20
C ILE A 126 -13.75 -7.71 0.69
N LEU A 127 -13.07 -6.67 0.20
CA LEU A 127 -12.41 -6.67 -1.09
C LEU A 127 -11.63 -7.99 -1.23
N ILE A 128 -12.11 -8.93 -2.05
CA ILE A 128 -11.29 -10.06 -2.49
C ILE A 128 -10.28 -9.50 -3.49
N GLY A 129 -9.19 -9.00 -2.94
CA GLY A 129 -8.09 -8.40 -3.68
C GLY A 129 -7.54 -7.25 -2.86
N GLY A 130 -6.58 -7.55 -1.99
CA GLY A 130 -5.67 -6.52 -1.47
C GLY A 130 -4.53 -6.27 -2.47
N PRO A 131 -3.55 -5.42 -2.12
CA PRO A 131 -2.38 -5.24 -2.96
C PRO A 131 -1.67 -6.57 -3.23
N PRO A 132 -1.07 -6.75 -4.41
CA PRO A 132 -0.23 -7.91 -4.68
C PRO A 132 0.84 -8.10 -3.58
N PRO A 133 1.15 -9.33 -3.15
CA PRO A 133 2.15 -9.58 -2.09
C PRO A 133 3.54 -8.99 -2.37
N THR A 134 3.85 -8.74 -3.64
CA THR A 134 5.05 -8.02 -4.06
C THR A 134 5.06 -6.57 -3.59
N LEU A 135 3.93 -5.86 -3.65
CA LEU A 135 3.84 -4.47 -3.18
C LEU A 135 3.96 -4.41 -1.66
N THR A 136 3.28 -5.28 -0.94
CA THR A 136 3.40 -5.34 0.54
C THR A 136 4.82 -5.73 0.97
N GLY A 137 5.51 -6.60 0.23
CA GLY A 137 6.91 -6.89 0.49
C GLY A 137 7.86 -5.71 0.19
N TRP A 138 7.52 -4.87 -0.79
CA TRP A 138 8.27 -3.65 -1.09
C TRP A 138 8.03 -2.56 -0.04
N GLU A 139 6.79 -2.41 0.43
CA GLU A 139 6.41 -1.55 1.55
C GLU A 139 7.20 -1.93 2.80
N GLN A 140 7.22 -3.21 3.17
CA GLN A 140 8.01 -3.71 4.30
C GLN A 140 9.50 -3.38 4.15
N SER A 141 10.07 -3.56 2.95
CA SER A 141 11.49 -3.22 2.70
C SER A 141 11.78 -1.75 2.96
N TYR A 142 10.83 -0.86 2.65
CA TYR A 142 10.96 0.57 2.92
C TYR A 142 10.75 0.93 4.38
N GLN A 143 9.84 0.25 5.08
CA GLN A 143 9.68 0.38 6.53
C GLN A 143 10.98 0.01 7.25
N GLU A 144 11.58 -1.13 6.89
CA GLU A 144 12.88 -1.58 7.41
C GLU A 144 14.01 -0.59 7.08
N LEU A 145 14.05 -0.08 5.83
CA LEU A 145 15.07 0.88 5.41
C LEU A 145 15.00 2.20 6.20
N THR A 146 13.79 2.63 6.57
CA THR A 146 13.56 3.92 7.23
C THR A 146 13.31 3.79 8.73
N GLY A 147 13.33 2.58 9.28
CA GLY A 147 13.20 2.29 10.72
C GLY A 147 11.78 2.33 11.27
N PHE A 148 10.75 2.34 10.42
CA PHE A 148 9.35 2.35 10.88
C PHE A 148 8.93 1.03 11.54
N ASP A 149 9.61 -0.08 11.23
CA ASP A 149 9.37 -1.39 11.84
C ASP A 149 9.80 -1.47 13.32
N GLU A 150 10.69 -0.57 13.76
CA GLU A 150 11.14 -0.46 15.14
C GLU A 150 10.31 0.54 15.98
N VAL A 151 9.40 1.29 15.34
CA VAL A 151 8.52 2.26 16.01
C VAL A 151 7.14 1.65 16.22
N SER A 152 6.59 1.77 17.44
CA SER A 152 5.27 1.21 17.77
C SER A 152 4.48 2.11 18.71
N GLY A 153 3.15 2.07 18.57
CA GLY A 153 2.24 2.81 19.45
C GLY A 153 2.07 4.29 19.11
N LEU A 154 2.63 4.74 17.98
CA LEU A 154 2.45 6.06 17.39
C LEU A 154 1.81 5.89 16.01
N ASP A 155 0.89 6.76 15.66
CA ASP A 155 0.21 6.77 14.36
C ASP A 155 0.01 8.18 13.77
N GLY A 156 0.58 9.22 14.39
CA GLY A 156 0.46 10.61 14.00
C GLY A 156 -0.74 11.33 14.63
N SER A 157 -1.41 10.69 15.60
CA SER A 157 -2.57 11.26 16.29
C SER A 157 -2.28 12.66 16.88
N GLY A 158 -3.16 13.61 16.58
CA GLY A 158 -3.06 14.98 17.09
C GLY A 158 -2.06 15.87 16.35
N VAL A 159 -1.59 15.44 15.17
CA VAL A 159 -0.81 16.25 14.24
C VAL A 159 -1.65 16.54 13.00
N VAL A 160 -1.62 17.79 12.52
CA VAL A 160 -2.33 18.20 11.31
C VAL A 160 -1.36 18.18 10.12
N VAL A 161 -1.66 17.36 9.11
CA VAL A 161 -0.86 17.26 7.88
C VAL A 161 -1.68 17.77 6.70
N CYS A 162 -1.14 18.72 5.95
CA CYS A 162 -1.74 19.23 4.71
C CYS A 162 -1.01 18.69 3.48
N VAL A 163 -1.73 18.04 2.59
CA VAL A 163 -1.23 17.59 1.28
C VAL A 163 -1.72 18.56 0.21
N VAL A 164 -0.78 19.24 -0.47
CA VAL A 164 -1.08 20.13 -1.59
C VAL A 164 -0.73 19.42 -2.89
N ASP A 165 -1.74 18.95 -3.63
CA ASP A 165 -1.52 18.04 -4.76
C ASP A 165 -2.70 18.05 -5.76
N SER A 166 -2.95 16.97 -6.50
CA SER A 166 -4.06 16.81 -7.45
C SER A 166 -5.39 16.39 -6.82
N GLY A 167 -5.44 16.18 -5.51
CA GLY A 167 -6.67 15.92 -4.76
C GLY A 167 -6.63 14.59 -4.03
N ILE A 168 -7.80 14.01 -3.76
CA ILE A 168 -7.91 12.70 -3.10
C ILE A 168 -9.19 11.96 -3.50
N GLU A 169 -9.06 10.68 -3.84
CA GLU A 169 -10.17 9.77 -4.15
C GLU A 169 -10.66 9.06 -2.88
N MET A 170 -11.68 9.63 -2.23
CA MET A 170 -12.19 9.14 -0.94
C MET A 170 -12.90 7.78 -1.02
N ASP A 171 -13.36 7.37 -2.21
CA ASP A 171 -13.99 6.07 -2.42
C ASP A 171 -12.98 4.91 -2.52
N HIS A 172 -11.67 5.20 -2.44
CA HIS A 172 -10.63 4.19 -2.41
C HIS A 172 -10.77 3.28 -1.17
N PRO A 173 -10.70 1.93 -1.30
CA PRO A 173 -10.86 0.99 -0.19
C PRO A 173 -9.98 1.28 1.04
N ASP A 174 -8.74 1.66 0.81
CA ASP A 174 -7.77 1.99 1.86
C ASP A 174 -7.99 3.34 2.54
N LEU A 175 -8.88 4.19 2.00
CA LEU A 175 -9.19 5.53 2.50
C LEU A 175 -10.60 5.64 3.10
N THR A 176 -11.44 4.59 2.99
CA THR A 176 -12.82 4.57 3.52
C THR A 176 -12.95 4.84 5.02
N HIS A 177 -11.87 4.68 5.77
CA HIS A 177 -11.82 4.95 7.21
C HIS A 177 -11.60 6.44 7.54
N LEU A 178 -11.15 7.23 6.56
CA LEU A 178 -10.68 8.59 6.72
C LEU A 178 -11.85 9.57 6.63
N ALA A 179 -11.84 10.56 7.52
CA ALA A 179 -12.60 11.79 7.35
C ALA A 179 -11.60 12.94 7.26
N LEU A 180 -11.63 13.70 6.17
CA LEU A 180 -10.74 14.84 6.00
C LEU A 180 -11.03 15.91 7.06
N ALA A 181 -9.99 16.45 7.66
CA ALA A 181 -10.07 17.61 8.53
C ALA A 181 -10.47 18.87 7.73
N GLY A 182 -10.14 18.89 6.44
CA GLY A 182 -10.47 19.98 5.53
C GLY A 182 -10.19 19.60 4.07
N TRP A 183 -10.95 20.21 3.17
CA TRP A 183 -10.80 20.08 1.73
C TRP A 183 -10.85 21.46 1.08
N PHE A 184 -9.94 21.71 0.15
CA PHE A 184 -9.92 22.92 -0.64
C PHE A 184 -9.55 22.62 -2.09
N ASP A 185 -10.31 23.16 -3.04
CA ASP A 185 -10.08 22.99 -4.46
C ASP A 185 -9.82 24.34 -5.12
N VAL A 186 -8.54 24.63 -5.37
CA VAL A 186 -8.11 25.86 -6.06
C VAL A 186 -8.44 25.81 -7.55
N ILE A 187 -8.56 24.61 -8.12
CA ILE A 187 -8.70 24.41 -9.57
C ILE A 187 -10.14 24.66 -10.02
N ASN A 188 -11.11 23.95 -9.42
CA ASN A 188 -12.51 24.02 -9.83
C ASN A 188 -13.47 24.53 -8.74
N GLY A 189 -12.99 24.75 -7.52
CA GLY A 189 -13.82 25.22 -6.41
C GLY A 189 -14.92 24.23 -6.00
N GLN A 190 -14.71 22.93 -6.19
CA GLN A 190 -15.66 21.91 -5.75
C GLN A 190 -15.60 21.73 -4.24
N ASN A 191 -16.76 21.49 -3.62
CA ASN A 191 -16.84 21.26 -2.18
C ASN A 191 -16.62 19.81 -1.78
N GLU A 192 -16.79 18.88 -2.72
CA GLU A 192 -16.58 17.45 -2.49
C GLU A 192 -15.17 17.05 -2.96
N PRO A 193 -14.43 16.23 -2.19
CA PRO A 193 -13.13 15.72 -2.61
C PRO A 193 -13.19 14.87 -3.86
N TYR A 194 -12.19 15.00 -4.72
CA TYR A 194 -11.98 14.17 -5.90
C TYR A 194 -10.51 14.22 -6.29
N ASP A 195 -10.09 13.25 -7.10
CA ASP A 195 -8.79 13.24 -7.75
C ASP A 195 -8.93 12.75 -9.19
N ASP A 196 -8.81 13.68 -10.14
CA ASP A 196 -8.94 13.42 -11.57
C ASP A 196 -7.59 13.25 -12.28
N GLU A 197 -6.50 13.18 -11.52
CA GLU A 197 -5.16 12.87 -12.03
C GLU A 197 -4.57 11.64 -11.31
N GLY A 198 -4.64 11.59 -9.98
CA GLY A 198 -4.34 10.41 -9.16
C GLY A 198 -3.09 10.50 -8.29
N HIS A 199 -2.19 11.45 -8.54
CA HIS A 199 -0.96 11.67 -7.79
C HIS A 199 -1.24 12.06 -6.34
N GLY A 200 -2.22 12.93 -6.07
CA GLY A 200 -2.59 13.33 -4.72
C GLY A 200 -3.10 12.15 -3.88
N THR A 201 -3.92 11.28 -4.46
CA THR A 201 -4.36 10.03 -3.84
C THR A 201 -3.18 9.11 -3.53
N ALA A 202 -2.21 9.00 -4.44
CA ALA A 202 -1.00 8.22 -4.23
C ALA A 202 -0.17 8.77 -3.05
N MET A 203 0.01 10.09 -2.97
CA MET A 203 0.79 10.74 -1.91
C MET A 203 0.09 10.66 -0.56
N ALA A 204 -1.20 10.99 -0.50
CA ALA A 204 -2.00 10.85 0.72
C ALA A 204 -2.00 9.39 1.20
N GLY A 205 -2.09 8.43 0.28
CA GLY A 205 -2.03 7.01 0.59
C GLY A 205 -0.77 6.57 1.34
N ILE A 206 0.41 7.11 0.98
CA ILE A 206 1.67 6.83 1.69
C ILE A 206 1.59 7.24 3.17
N ILE A 207 0.81 8.29 3.47
CA ILE A 207 0.66 8.82 4.83
C ILE A 207 -0.43 8.06 5.58
N VAL A 208 -1.63 7.90 4.99
CA VAL A 208 -2.83 7.50 5.75
C VAL A 208 -3.51 6.19 5.34
N ALA A 209 -3.03 5.46 4.33
CA ALA A 209 -3.69 4.22 3.89
C ALA A 209 -3.89 3.20 5.03
N LYS A 210 -5.04 2.53 5.05
CA LYS A 210 -5.32 1.37 5.92
C LYS A 210 -5.82 0.19 5.10
N ASN A 211 -5.85 -1.00 5.69
CA ASN A 211 -6.38 -2.25 5.13
C ASN A 211 -5.47 -2.93 4.10
N GLY A 212 -5.25 -2.34 2.93
CA GLY A 212 -4.44 -2.90 1.84
C GLY A 212 -2.95 -2.59 2.01
N LEU A 213 -2.56 -1.36 1.66
CA LEU A 213 -1.29 -0.76 2.04
C LEU A 213 -1.43 -0.07 3.41
N THR A 214 -0.29 0.17 4.05
CA THR A 214 -0.19 0.69 5.41
C THR A 214 0.54 2.03 5.35
N GLY A 215 -0.22 3.11 5.41
CA GLY A 215 0.32 4.45 5.56
C GLY A 215 1.11 4.59 6.86
N ASN A 216 2.11 5.45 6.87
CA ASN A 216 3.06 5.56 7.97
C ASN A 216 2.63 6.52 9.11
N ALA A 217 1.52 7.26 8.95
CA ALA A 217 0.92 8.14 9.94
C ALA A 217 -0.62 8.20 9.79
N GLN A 218 -1.29 7.11 10.13
CA GLN A 218 -2.71 6.90 9.83
C GLN A 218 -3.71 7.55 10.81
N GLY A 219 -3.22 8.23 11.83
CA GLY A 219 -3.96 8.95 12.86
C GLY A 219 -3.95 10.47 12.69
N VAL A 220 -3.21 10.99 11.70
CA VAL A 220 -3.13 12.44 11.44
C VAL A 220 -4.49 13.02 11.07
N GLU A 221 -4.66 14.30 11.40
CA GLU A 221 -5.74 15.11 10.86
C GLU A 221 -5.33 15.57 9.45
N LEU A 222 -5.87 14.91 8.42
CA LEU A 222 -5.48 15.17 7.03
C LEU A 222 -6.28 16.34 6.43
N LEU A 223 -5.59 17.40 6.05
CA LEU A 223 -6.06 18.45 5.17
C LEU A 223 -5.61 18.12 3.73
N VAL A 224 -6.48 18.34 2.74
CA VAL A 224 -6.12 18.18 1.33
C VAL A 224 -6.49 19.43 0.55
N ALA A 225 -5.49 20.01 -0.11
CA ALA A 225 -5.66 21.16 -0.99
C ALA A 225 -5.31 20.75 -2.43
N LYS A 226 -6.32 20.68 -3.30
CA LYS A 226 -6.12 20.46 -4.73
C LYS A 226 -5.63 21.75 -5.38
N ALA A 227 -4.37 21.75 -5.80
CA ALA A 227 -3.72 22.84 -6.52
C ALA A 227 -3.17 22.41 -7.89
N ILE A 228 -3.35 21.13 -8.25
CA ILE A 228 -2.94 20.53 -9.52
C ILE A 228 -4.18 20.04 -10.27
N ASP A 229 -4.24 20.34 -11.56
CA ASP A 229 -5.33 19.96 -12.47
C ASP A 229 -5.21 18.50 -12.99
N SER A 230 -6.21 18.07 -13.77
CA SER A 230 -6.27 16.73 -14.35
C SER A 230 -5.12 16.39 -15.32
N ASN A 231 -4.30 17.36 -15.71
CA ASN A 231 -3.16 17.18 -16.62
C ASN A 231 -1.83 17.24 -15.86
N GLY A 232 -1.84 17.22 -14.53
CA GLY A 232 -0.63 17.36 -13.71
C GLY A 232 -0.08 18.78 -13.74
N GLN A 233 -0.91 19.81 -13.95
CA GLN A 233 -0.45 21.20 -14.04
C GLN A 233 -1.01 22.05 -12.90
N GLY A 234 -0.14 22.86 -12.30
CA GLY A 234 -0.48 23.87 -11.31
C GLY A 234 0.03 25.25 -11.73
N THR A 235 -0.43 26.29 -11.04
CA THR A 235 0.12 27.64 -11.19
C THR A 235 0.77 28.05 -9.87
N ASP A 236 1.89 28.78 -9.92
CA ASP A 236 2.57 29.26 -8.70
C ASP A 236 1.62 29.99 -7.75
N THR A 237 0.74 30.84 -8.28
CA THR A 237 -0.27 31.55 -7.49
C THR A 237 -1.29 30.60 -6.84
N GLY A 238 -1.74 29.58 -7.57
CA GLY A 238 -2.72 28.62 -7.03
C GLY A 238 -2.12 27.70 -5.98
N ILE A 239 -0.86 27.30 -6.15
CA ILE A 239 -0.14 26.50 -5.14
C ILE A 239 0.14 27.37 -3.91
N ALA A 240 0.55 28.63 -4.09
CA ALA A 240 0.70 29.58 -2.99
C ALA A 240 -0.61 29.76 -2.18
N GLU A 241 -1.75 29.90 -2.87
CA GLU A 241 -3.07 29.99 -2.22
C GLU A 241 -3.42 28.72 -1.42
N ALA A 242 -3.05 27.55 -1.92
CA ALA A 242 -3.21 26.29 -1.18
C ALA A 242 -2.31 26.21 0.07
N VAL A 243 -1.06 26.66 -0.02
CA VAL A 243 -0.13 26.74 1.12
C VAL A 243 -0.67 27.68 2.19
N ASP A 244 -1.13 28.87 1.80
CA ASP A 244 -1.77 29.82 2.72
C ASP A 244 -2.99 29.21 3.39
N TRP A 245 -3.83 28.49 2.62
CA TRP A 245 -5.00 27.80 3.17
C TRP A 245 -4.61 26.71 4.18
N CYS A 246 -3.54 25.93 3.93
CA CYS A 246 -3.04 24.97 4.90
C CYS A 246 -2.61 25.64 6.20
N ALA A 247 -1.90 26.77 6.11
CA ALA A 247 -1.46 27.53 7.28
C ALA A 247 -2.63 28.11 8.09
N ASP A 248 -3.64 28.65 7.41
CA ASP A 248 -4.88 29.16 8.00
C ASP A 248 -5.69 28.06 8.70
N ASN A 249 -5.58 26.82 8.22
CA ASN A 249 -6.21 25.63 8.81
C ASN A 249 -5.32 24.90 9.81
N GLN A 250 -4.28 25.57 10.33
CA GLN A 250 -3.45 25.09 11.44
C GLN A 250 -2.69 23.79 11.12
N ALA A 251 -2.24 23.63 9.87
CA ALA A 251 -1.30 22.57 9.54
C ALA A 251 -0.02 22.68 10.39
N ASP A 252 0.45 21.55 10.93
CA ASP A 252 1.79 21.42 11.48
C ASP A 252 2.81 21.09 10.38
N ILE A 253 2.36 20.34 9.37
CA ILE A 253 3.18 19.88 8.25
C ILE A 253 2.46 20.16 6.94
N ILE A 254 3.15 20.73 5.97
CA ILE A 254 2.70 20.88 4.58
C ILE A 254 3.59 20.01 3.69
N SER A 255 2.98 19.07 2.98
CA SER A 255 3.64 18.18 2.02
C SER A 255 3.46 18.73 0.60
N LEU A 256 4.57 19.10 -0.03
CA LEU A 256 4.64 19.69 -1.38
C LEU A 256 5.39 18.75 -2.32
N SER A 257 4.69 17.76 -2.84
CA SER A 257 5.22 16.78 -3.80
C SER A 257 5.27 17.34 -5.24
N LEU A 258 5.85 18.54 -5.41
CA LEU A 258 5.82 19.34 -6.63
C LEU A 258 7.26 19.69 -7.08
N GLY A 259 7.60 19.48 -8.37
CA GLY A 259 8.89 19.90 -8.96
C GLY A 259 9.46 18.95 -10.04
N GLY A 260 10.06 19.52 -11.11
CA GLY A 260 10.95 18.86 -12.10
C GLY A 260 10.35 17.86 -13.11
N GLU A 261 10.93 17.72 -14.31
CA GLU A 261 10.24 17.27 -15.54
C GLU A 261 9.78 15.78 -15.55
N GLY A 262 8.47 15.58 -15.73
CA GLY A 262 7.83 14.25 -15.82
C GLY A 262 6.28 14.25 -15.83
N GLY A 263 5.66 15.44 -15.81
CA GLY A 263 4.21 15.66 -15.76
C GLY A 263 3.89 17.08 -15.30
N PHE A 264 4.76 17.65 -14.46
CA PHE A 264 4.63 18.99 -13.91
C PHE A 264 5.55 19.97 -14.63
N SER A 265 5.03 20.63 -15.67
CA SER A 265 5.70 21.82 -16.21
C SER A 265 5.22 23.05 -15.42
N ILE A 266 5.98 23.48 -14.42
CA ILE A 266 5.97 24.88 -13.99
C ILE A 266 6.75 25.70 -15.04
N GLY A 267 6.21 25.72 -16.25
CA GLY A 267 6.85 26.29 -17.42
C GLY A 267 6.98 27.81 -17.31
N GLY A 268 8.19 28.30 -17.04
CA GLY A 268 8.64 29.64 -17.42
C GLY A 268 8.06 30.83 -16.66
N ILE A 269 7.64 30.63 -15.40
CA ILE A 269 7.15 31.70 -14.51
C ILE A 269 8.00 31.71 -13.23
N THR A 270 8.16 32.89 -12.63
CA THR A 270 8.90 33.13 -11.39
C THR A 270 8.18 32.47 -10.20
N THR A 271 8.85 31.50 -9.55
CA THR A 271 8.37 30.78 -8.35
C THR A 271 8.25 31.65 -7.10
N ASP A 272 8.55 32.96 -7.21
CA ASP A 272 8.53 33.96 -6.15
C ASP A 272 7.28 33.93 -5.26
N GLN A 273 6.10 33.64 -5.81
CA GLN A 273 4.85 33.62 -5.02
C GLN A 273 4.72 32.36 -4.18
N LEU A 274 5.05 31.20 -4.76
CA LEU A 274 5.07 29.94 -4.05
C LEU A 274 6.14 29.96 -2.95
N GLU A 275 7.35 30.39 -3.30
CA GLU A 275 8.45 30.51 -2.33
C GLU A 275 8.11 31.49 -1.20
N SER A 276 7.44 32.60 -1.51
CA SER A 276 6.98 33.53 -0.47
C SER A 276 5.95 32.91 0.47
N ALA A 277 4.93 32.20 -0.05
CA ALA A 277 3.93 31.54 0.78
C ALA A 277 4.55 30.41 1.63
N VAL A 278 5.51 29.68 1.05
CA VAL A 278 6.29 28.67 1.77
C VAL A 278 7.11 29.30 2.90
N GLN A 279 7.80 30.42 2.64
CA GLN A 279 8.52 31.14 3.68
C GLN A 279 7.57 31.66 4.77
N ASP A 280 6.42 32.19 4.40
CA ASP A 280 5.41 32.66 5.37
C ASP A 280 4.88 31.51 6.24
N ALA A 281 4.77 30.29 5.70
CA ALA A 281 4.40 29.09 6.46
C ALA A 281 5.53 28.65 7.42
N LEU A 282 6.78 28.64 6.94
CA LEU A 282 7.97 28.33 7.75
C LEU A 282 8.13 29.32 8.91
N ASP A 283 7.94 30.62 8.64
CA ASP A 283 7.98 31.71 9.65
C ASP A 283 6.90 31.54 10.73
N GLN A 284 5.79 30.86 10.41
CA GLN A 284 4.73 30.49 11.36
C GLN A 284 5.05 29.21 12.15
N GLY A 285 6.17 28.54 11.87
CA GLY A 285 6.57 27.29 12.51
C GLY A 285 5.94 26.04 11.90
N ILE A 286 5.43 26.14 10.68
CA ILE A 286 4.88 25.01 9.94
C ILE A 286 6.03 24.33 9.21
N PHE A 287 6.19 23.03 9.41
CA PHE A 287 7.17 22.27 8.66
C PHE A 287 6.73 22.12 7.21
N VAL A 288 7.57 22.54 6.27
CA VAL A 288 7.33 22.31 4.85
C VAL A 288 8.29 21.24 4.35
N VAL A 289 7.75 20.16 3.80
CA VAL A 289 8.51 19.06 3.19
C VAL A 289 8.24 19.09 1.70
N ALA A 290 9.30 19.16 0.89
CA ALA A 290 9.16 19.25 -0.56
C ALA A 290 10.08 18.31 -1.33
N ALA A 291 9.65 17.96 -2.53
CA ALA A 291 10.40 17.08 -3.42
C ALA A 291 11.66 17.76 -3.97
N ALA A 292 12.76 17.00 -4.06
CA ALA A 292 13.98 17.50 -4.71
C ALA A 292 13.83 17.70 -6.22
N GLY A 293 12.89 17.00 -6.87
CA GLY A 293 12.74 16.96 -8.32
C GLY A 293 13.13 15.59 -8.91
N ASN A 294 12.83 15.41 -10.20
CA ASN A 294 12.94 14.12 -10.90
C ASN A 294 13.86 14.18 -12.15
N ASP A 295 14.77 15.16 -12.22
CA ASP A 295 15.56 15.48 -13.41
C ASP A 295 16.77 14.52 -13.62
N GLY A 296 17.09 13.73 -12.60
CA GLY A 296 18.03 12.62 -12.68
C GLY A 296 19.48 13.02 -12.93
N MET A 297 20.12 12.44 -13.95
CA MET A 297 21.54 12.69 -14.28
C MET A 297 21.74 13.80 -15.34
N ASP A 298 20.66 14.15 -16.05
CA ASP A 298 20.63 15.26 -17.02
C ASP A 298 20.01 16.51 -16.35
N ASP A 299 20.27 16.65 -15.06
CA ASP A 299 19.73 17.69 -14.17
C ASP A 299 20.20 19.10 -14.57
N ASP A 300 19.37 20.11 -14.28
CA ASP A 300 19.69 21.52 -14.51
C ASP A 300 20.72 22.07 -13.50
N GLY A 301 21.03 21.24 -12.49
CA GLY A 301 22.12 21.41 -11.55
C GLY A 301 21.67 21.86 -10.17
N ASP A 302 20.37 21.89 -9.85
CA ASP A 302 19.88 22.17 -8.51
C ASP A 302 18.53 21.50 -8.23
N VAL A 303 18.15 21.43 -6.96
CA VAL A 303 16.82 20.92 -6.60
C VAL A 303 15.72 21.88 -7.04
N SER A 304 14.55 21.32 -7.35
CA SER A 304 13.37 22.09 -7.76
C SER A 304 12.85 22.99 -6.62
N SER A 305 12.27 24.14 -6.98
CA SER A 305 11.44 24.93 -6.07
C SER A 305 10.11 24.22 -5.83
N PRO A 306 9.58 24.17 -4.59
CA PRO A 306 10.05 24.89 -3.39
C PRO A 306 11.09 24.15 -2.53
N GLY A 307 11.56 22.97 -2.93
CA GLY A 307 12.61 22.24 -2.20
C GLY A 307 13.93 23.01 -2.03
N SER A 308 14.22 23.94 -2.94
CA SER A 308 15.41 24.80 -2.90
C SER A 308 15.38 25.90 -1.82
N VAL A 309 14.22 26.17 -1.20
CA VAL A 309 14.06 27.16 -0.13
C VAL A 309 14.82 26.69 1.13
N GLU A 310 15.53 27.61 1.80
CA GLU A 310 16.49 27.34 2.88
C GLU A 310 15.89 26.43 3.98
N ASP A 311 14.82 26.85 4.66
CA ASP A 311 14.23 26.10 5.78
C ASP A 311 13.29 24.94 5.38
N VAL A 312 13.06 24.71 4.08
CA VAL A 312 12.28 23.55 3.61
C VAL A 312 13.07 22.26 3.84
N ILE A 313 12.41 21.18 4.25
CA ILE A 313 13.00 19.84 4.25
C ILE A 313 12.88 19.28 2.83
N CYS A 314 13.96 19.35 2.05
CA CYS A 314 14.01 18.86 0.68
C CYS A 314 14.38 17.37 0.67
N VAL A 315 13.54 16.56 0.02
CA VAL A 315 13.65 15.11 0.07
C VAL A 315 13.98 14.54 -1.31
N GLY A 316 15.14 13.88 -1.40
CA GLY A 316 15.55 13.09 -2.55
C GLY A 316 15.01 11.65 -2.49
N GLY A 317 15.18 10.92 -3.60
CA GLY A 317 14.65 9.57 -3.75
C GLY A 317 15.71 8.49 -3.50
N ALA A 318 15.36 7.48 -2.71
CA ALA A 318 16.14 6.26 -2.51
C ALA A 318 15.45 5.02 -3.08
N THR A 319 16.27 4.08 -3.55
CA THR A 319 15.85 2.73 -3.88
C THR A 319 15.67 1.88 -2.61
N ARG A 320 14.92 0.78 -2.71
CA ARG A 320 14.80 -0.22 -1.62
C ARG A 320 16.14 -0.80 -1.12
N LEU A 321 17.21 -0.63 -1.89
CA LEU A 321 18.55 -1.10 -1.53
C LEU A 321 19.39 -0.02 -0.83
N GLY A 322 18.79 1.14 -0.51
CA GLY A 322 19.49 2.25 0.13
C GLY A 322 20.43 3.04 -0.79
N ASN A 323 20.33 2.88 -2.11
CA ASN A 323 21.08 3.72 -3.07
C ASN A 323 20.21 4.87 -3.55
N VAL A 324 20.82 6.00 -3.94
CA VAL A 324 20.12 7.10 -4.61
C VAL A 324 19.36 6.57 -5.84
N TRP A 325 18.09 6.93 -5.95
CA TRP A 325 17.30 6.67 -7.14
C TRP A 325 17.82 7.53 -8.29
N SER A 326 18.07 6.93 -9.45
CA SER A 326 18.71 7.60 -10.58
C SER A 326 17.95 8.83 -11.09
N GLY A 327 16.64 8.90 -10.84
CA GLY A 327 15.79 10.04 -11.20
C GLY A 327 15.81 11.19 -10.19
N SER A 328 16.38 11.03 -8.99
CA SER A 328 16.41 12.13 -8.00
C SER A 328 17.30 13.28 -8.50
N SER A 329 16.82 14.51 -8.41
CA SER A 329 17.64 15.71 -8.66
C SER A 329 18.73 15.87 -7.58
N GLN A 330 19.77 16.64 -7.91
CA GLN A 330 20.91 16.98 -7.08
C GLN A 330 20.85 18.45 -6.64
N GLY A 331 21.42 18.80 -5.50
CA GLY A 331 21.54 20.21 -5.09
C GLY A 331 22.85 20.85 -5.52
N ASP A 332 22.83 22.16 -5.80
CA ASP A 332 24.02 23.00 -5.90
C ASP A 332 24.25 23.72 -4.56
N ASN A 333 25.19 23.23 -3.76
CA ASN A 333 25.42 23.76 -2.40
C ASN A 333 26.60 24.75 -2.34
N ASP A 334 27.47 24.75 -3.36
CA ASP A 334 28.62 25.66 -3.46
C ASP A 334 28.23 27.08 -3.90
N GLY A 335 27.02 27.23 -4.45
CA GLY A 335 26.52 28.47 -5.01
C GLY A 335 27.12 28.76 -6.39
N ARG A 336 26.46 29.66 -7.12
CA ARG A 336 26.81 29.97 -8.51
C ARG A 336 26.65 31.45 -8.82
N LEU A 337 27.41 31.93 -9.81
CA LEU A 337 27.37 33.33 -10.23
C LEU A 337 26.17 33.66 -11.13
N TRP A 338 25.68 32.68 -11.90
CA TRP A 338 24.55 32.88 -12.80
C TRP A 338 23.79 31.55 -13.07
N PRO A 339 22.46 31.49 -12.83
CA PRO A 339 21.68 32.47 -12.06
C PRO A 339 22.27 32.60 -10.64
N PRO A 340 22.35 33.81 -10.06
CA PRO A 340 23.07 34.03 -8.82
C PRO A 340 22.41 33.27 -7.66
N MET A 341 23.21 32.49 -6.94
CA MET A 341 22.79 31.75 -5.75
C MET A 341 23.92 31.75 -4.72
N LEU A 342 23.55 31.99 -3.45
CA LEU A 342 24.49 31.90 -2.34
C LEU A 342 24.78 30.42 -2.02
N PRO A 343 25.99 30.10 -1.53
CA PRO A 343 26.26 28.76 -1.03
C PRO A 343 25.32 28.43 0.13
N ARG A 344 24.93 27.16 0.22
CA ARG A 344 24.17 26.60 1.34
C ARG A 344 25.17 26.02 2.36
N SER A 345 24.79 26.02 3.64
CA SER A 345 25.60 25.45 4.72
C SER A 345 24.77 24.53 5.58
N ASP A 346 25.41 23.66 6.35
CA ASP A 346 24.68 22.77 7.25
C ASP A 346 23.78 23.54 8.23
N PRO A 347 22.53 23.07 8.47
CA PRO A 347 21.91 21.84 7.96
C PRO A 347 21.07 22.02 6.66
N ASP A 348 21.26 23.11 5.92
CA ASP A 348 20.38 23.54 4.81
C ASP A 348 20.89 23.17 3.41
N MET A 349 21.88 22.28 3.31
CA MET A 349 22.35 21.77 2.03
C MET A 349 21.31 20.82 1.40
N LYS A 350 21.17 20.87 0.08
CA LYS A 350 20.10 20.19 -0.68
C LYS A 350 20.59 18.98 -1.51
N PRO A 351 19.75 17.95 -1.70
CA PRO A 351 18.60 17.65 -0.83
C PRO A 351 19.10 17.39 0.59
N GLU A 352 18.31 17.67 1.63
CA GLU A 352 18.74 17.39 3.00
C GLU A 352 18.83 15.89 3.25
N ILE A 353 17.85 15.12 2.82
CA ILE A 353 17.74 13.69 3.14
C ILE A 353 17.12 12.90 1.99
N LEU A 354 17.24 11.58 2.05
CA LEU A 354 16.53 10.66 1.17
C LEU A 354 15.37 9.97 1.86
N GLY A 355 14.28 9.78 1.12
CA GLY A 355 13.18 8.89 1.47
C GLY A 355 12.89 7.88 0.34
N PRO A 356 11.95 6.94 0.53
CA PRO A 356 11.53 6.00 -0.51
C PRO A 356 11.11 6.71 -1.81
N GLY A 357 11.81 6.46 -2.92
CA GLY A 357 11.57 7.16 -4.19
C GLY A 357 11.58 6.30 -5.45
N ALA A 358 11.84 4.99 -5.37
CA ALA A 358 11.88 4.11 -6.54
C ALA A 358 10.97 2.88 -6.38
N GLU A 359 9.98 2.73 -7.25
CA GLU A 359 9.01 1.63 -7.20
C GLU A 359 8.32 1.55 -5.82
N VAL A 360 7.93 2.72 -5.29
CA VAL A 360 7.22 2.86 -4.02
C VAL A 360 5.77 2.43 -4.19
N PRO A 361 5.25 1.50 -3.37
CA PRO A 361 3.83 1.14 -3.38
C PRO A 361 2.92 2.34 -3.11
N ILE A 362 1.88 2.49 -3.93
CA ILE A 362 0.93 3.61 -3.84
C ILE A 362 -0.51 3.15 -4.09
N LEU A 363 -1.45 4.00 -3.70
CA LEU A 363 -2.86 3.92 -4.10
C LEU A 363 -3.04 4.52 -5.49
N PHE A 364 -3.90 3.93 -6.33
CA PHE A 364 -4.31 4.49 -7.61
C PHE A 364 -5.71 5.08 -7.53
N ALA A 365 -5.88 6.32 -7.98
CA ALA A 365 -7.20 6.93 -8.15
C ALA A 365 -7.96 6.29 -9.34
N GLY A 366 -9.29 6.29 -9.26
CA GLY A 366 -10.19 5.83 -10.32
C GLY A 366 -10.25 4.32 -10.56
N GLY A 367 -9.42 3.53 -9.86
CA GLY A 367 -9.17 2.12 -10.18
C GLY A 367 -8.47 2.00 -11.55
N SER A 368 -7.43 1.17 -11.63
CA SER A 368 -6.83 0.86 -12.93
C SER A 368 -7.91 0.36 -13.91
N GLY A 369 -7.78 0.54 -15.22
CA GLY A 369 -8.78 0.06 -16.20
C GLY A 369 -9.07 -1.45 -16.18
N ASP A 370 -8.36 -2.21 -15.32
CA ASP A 370 -8.53 -3.62 -14.98
C ASP A 370 -9.03 -3.86 -13.53
N GLY A 371 -9.33 -2.81 -12.76
CA GLY A 371 -9.85 -2.85 -11.39
C GLY A 371 -8.79 -2.83 -10.27
N SER A 372 -7.49 -2.63 -10.55
CA SER A 372 -6.46 -2.56 -9.50
C SER A 372 -6.43 -1.20 -8.80
N TRP A 373 -6.65 -1.20 -7.49
CA TRP A 373 -6.56 -0.03 -6.59
C TRP A 373 -5.14 0.27 -6.12
N TRP A 374 -4.19 -0.65 -6.34
CA TRP A 374 -2.81 -0.51 -5.88
C TRP A 374 -1.81 -0.65 -7.02
N GLY A 375 -0.70 0.05 -6.89
CA GLY A 375 0.43 -0.04 -7.81
C GLY A 375 1.70 0.48 -7.20
N TRP A 376 2.58 0.99 -8.05
CA TRP A 376 3.83 1.59 -7.64
C TRP A 376 4.17 2.78 -8.52
N ALA A 377 4.87 3.76 -7.96
CA ALA A 377 5.42 4.90 -8.68
C ALA A 377 6.89 5.13 -8.29
N SER A 378 7.62 5.89 -9.09
CA SER A 378 8.96 6.37 -8.74
C SER A 378 8.96 7.89 -8.87
N GLY A 379 9.52 8.57 -7.89
CA GLY A 379 9.49 10.02 -7.78
C GLY A 379 9.90 10.48 -6.39
N THR A 380 10.52 11.65 -6.31
CA THR A 380 10.82 12.33 -5.04
C THR A 380 9.55 12.78 -4.31
N SER A 381 8.41 12.85 -5.01
CA SER A 381 7.06 12.97 -4.45
C SER A 381 6.76 11.91 -3.39
N ALA A 382 7.03 10.64 -3.69
CA ALA A 382 6.77 9.54 -2.76
C ALA A 382 7.65 9.65 -1.50
N ALA A 383 8.90 10.10 -1.69
CA ALA A 383 9.84 10.32 -0.59
C ALA A 383 9.38 11.47 0.31
N THR A 384 8.85 12.54 -0.29
CA THR A 384 8.28 13.71 0.39
C THR A 384 7.09 13.32 1.27
N ALA A 385 6.13 12.56 0.71
CA ALA A 385 4.98 12.07 1.47
C ALA A 385 5.42 11.14 2.62
N TRP A 386 6.38 10.25 2.36
CA TRP A 386 6.90 9.34 3.38
C TRP A 386 7.56 10.11 4.55
N VAL A 387 8.43 11.07 4.26
CA VAL A 387 9.06 11.91 5.29
C VAL A 387 8.03 12.76 6.02
N SER A 388 7.00 13.27 5.33
CA SER A 388 5.91 14.04 5.96
C SER A 388 5.18 13.22 7.02
N GLY A 389 4.85 11.96 6.73
CA GLY A 389 4.25 11.07 7.73
C GLY A 389 5.23 10.68 8.85
N GLY A 390 6.51 10.48 8.55
CA GLY A 390 7.53 10.26 9.59
C GLY A 390 7.67 11.45 10.53
N LEU A 391 7.62 12.67 10.00
CA LEU A 391 7.63 13.88 10.79
C LEU A 391 6.37 13.99 11.66
N ALA A 392 5.21 13.54 11.19
CA ALA A 392 4.01 13.47 12.02
C ALA A 392 4.18 12.52 13.21
N ILE A 393 4.86 11.38 13.03
CA ILE A 393 5.21 10.48 14.14
C ILE A 393 6.15 11.15 15.15
N ILE A 394 7.14 11.93 14.67
CA ILE A 394 8.02 12.71 15.56
C ILE A 394 7.22 13.72 16.37
N LEU A 395 6.31 14.45 15.72
CA LEU A 395 5.50 15.50 16.36
C LEU A 395 4.41 14.95 17.30
N GLU A 396 3.94 13.72 17.10
CA GLU A 396 3.11 13.02 18.09
C GLU A 396 3.92 12.68 19.35
N ALA A 397 5.15 12.17 19.18
CA ALA A 397 6.03 11.84 20.29
C ALA A 397 6.52 13.08 21.05
N HIS A 398 6.69 14.20 20.34
CA HIS A 398 7.22 15.48 20.83
C HIS A 398 6.27 16.64 20.52
N PRO A 399 5.07 16.69 21.15
CA PRO A 399 4.06 17.70 20.86
C PRO A 399 4.53 19.13 21.21
N GLU A 400 5.58 19.30 22.02
CA GLU A 400 6.21 20.60 22.26
C GLU A 400 6.86 21.21 21.02
N LEU A 401 7.20 20.41 20.00
CA LEU A 401 7.80 20.84 18.74
C LEU A 401 6.77 21.15 17.65
N GLN A 402 5.49 20.79 17.85
CA GLN A 402 4.40 21.20 16.96
C GLN A 402 4.30 22.73 16.89
N ARG A 403 3.61 23.25 15.87
CA ARG A 403 3.57 24.69 15.57
C ARG A 403 3.22 25.55 16.79
N GLU A 404 2.19 25.14 17.54
CA GLU A 404 1.68 25.82 18.73
C GLU A 404 2.28 25.27 20.05
N GLY A 405 3.25 24.36 19.95
CA GLY A 405 3.95 23.76 21.08
C GLY A 405 4.85 24.76 21.81
N SER A 406 5.24 24.44 23.04
CA SER A 406 6.07 25.35 23.87
C SER A 406 7.47 25.62 23.32
N SER A 407 7.95 24.74 22.44
CA SER A 407 9.24 24.80 21.76
C SER A 407 9.08 24.85 20.23
N GLY A 408 7.85 25.12 19.75
CA GLY A 408 7.49 25.21 18.35
C GLY A 408 8.02 26.47 17.66
N GLY A 409 7.45 26.80 16.49
CA GLY A 409 7.88 27.93 15.68
C GLY A 409 9.10 27.62 14.80
N PRO A 410 9.67 28.64 14.14
CA PRO A 410 10.81 28.45 13.22
C PRO A 410 12.03 27.78 13.86
N ASN A 411 12.26 27.96 15.17
CA ASN A 411 13.36 27.29 15.87
C ASN A 411 13.17 25.76 15.96
N ALA A 412 11.94 25.27 15.97
CA ALA A 412 11.67 23.83 15.95
C ALA A 412 12.06 23.23 14.59
N ILE A 413 11.89 24.00 13.51
CA ILE A 413 12.28 23.62 12.16
C ILE A 413 13.79 23.43 12.10
N ASP A 414 14.56 24.46 12.47
CA ASP A 414 16.03 24.41 12.54
C ASP A 414 16.53 23.25 13.44
N PHE A 415 15.89 23.07 14.59
CA PHE A 415 16.21 21.97 15.51
C PHE A 415 16.00 20.59 14.87
N ILE A 416 14.85 20.36 14.22
CA ILE A 416 14.57 19.08 13.55
C ILE A 416 15.48 18.89 12.33
N LYS A 417 15.75 19.93 11.53
CA LYS A 417 16.69 19.85 10.40
C LYS A 417 18.09 19.46 10.87
N THR A 418 18.55 20.05 11.96
CA THR A 418 19.81 19.64 12.62
C THR A 418 19.75 18.16 13.00
N LYS A 419 18.68 17.70 13.64
CA LYS A 419 18.54 16.29 14.04
C LYS A 419 18.46 15.33 12.86
N LEU A 420 17.83 15.74 11.76
CA LEU A 420 17.83 14.99 10.50
C LEU A 420 19.24 14.88 9.94
N SER A 421 20.01 15.98 9.93
CA SER A 421 21.39 15.98 9.45
C SER A 421 22.33 15.09 10.27
N GLU A 422 22.10 15.02 11.59
CA GLU A 422 22.95 14.26 12.52
C GLU A 422 22.61 12.76 12.57
N ASN A 423 21.35 12.38 12.31
CA ASN A 423 20.84 11.02 12.58
C ASN A 423 20.32 10.27 11.35
N SER A 424 20.38 10.88 10.16
CA SER A 424 20.09 10.15 8.91
C SER A 424 21.20 9.13 8.61
N GLN A 425 20.82 8.03 7.98
CA GLN A 425 21.77 6.96 7.64
C GLN A 425 22.59 7.34 6.41
N MET A 426 23.84 7.72 6.63
CA MET A 426 24.84 7.99 5.58
C MET A 426 25.18 6.75 4.74
N ASP A 427 25.64 6.97 3.51
CA ASP A 427 26.19 5.92 2.64
C ASP A 427 27.56 5.42 3.13
N ASP A 428 27.99 4.25 2.66
CA ASP A 428 29.27 3.65 3.01
C ASP A 428 30.45 4.56 2.62
N GLY A 429 31.09 5.15 3.63
CA GLY A 429 32.24 6.04 3.46
C GLY A 429 31.90 7.52 3.29
N GLN A 430 30.61 7.88 3.36
CA GLN A 430 30.17 9.25 3.54
C GLN A 430 30.45 9.72 4.98
N SER A 431 30.86 10.99 5.13
CA SER A 431 31.10 11.61 6.44
C SER A 431 30.55 13.03 6.54
N GLU A 432 30.14 13.61 5.42
CA GLU A 432 29.63 14.97 5.25
C GLU A 432 28.46 14.90 4.26
N HIS A 433 27.77 16.01 4.03
CA HIS A 433 26.70 16.10 3.03
C HIS A 433 27.18 15.69 1.63
N ASP A 434 26.32 15.01 0.86
CA ASP A 434 26.51 14.71 -0.56
C ASP A 434 25.40 15.37 -1.40
N GLU A 435 25.75 15.96 -2.54
CA GLU A 435 24.82 16.70 -3.41
C GLU A 435 23.63 15.87 -3.91
N ARG A 436 23.68 14.53 -3.87
CA ARG A 436 22.57 13.65 -4.23
C ARG A 436 22.06 12.83 -3.06
N PHE A 437 22.94 12.36 -2.21
CA PHE A 437 22.59 11.51 -1.06
C PHE A 437 22.10 12.30 0.16
N GLY A 438 22.33 13.62 0.17
CA GLY A 438 22.03 14.47 1.30
C GLY A 438 22.89 14.15 2.52
N TYR A 439 22.33 14.31 3.71
CA TYR A 439 22.90 13.84 4.98
C TYR A 439 22.68 12.34 5.21
N GLY A 440 21.83 11.69 4.40
CA GLY A 440 21.55 10.27 4.51
C GLY A 440 20.10 9.91 4.24
N ILE A 441 19.79 8.63 4.41
CA ILE A 441 18.42 8.10 4.38
C ILE A 441 17.72 8.43 5.69
N PHE A 442 16.49 8.92 5.60
CA PHE A 442 15.62 9.17 6.75
C PHE A 442 15.45 7.93 7.63
N ARG A 443 15.71 8.06 8.94
CA ARG A 443 15.61 7.00 9.94
C ARG A 443 14.83 7.44 11.17
N ILE A 444 13.54 7.11 11.21
CA ILE A 444 12.64 7.57 12.27
C ILE A 444 13.04 7.05 13.65
N ASP A 445 13.52 5.81 13.72
CA ASP A 445 13.98 5.15 14.94
C ASP A 445 15.17 5.86 15.58
N LEU A 446 16.18 6.22 14.77
CA LEU A 446 17.37 6.93 15.24
C LEU A 446 17.03 8.34 15.73
N ILE A 447 16.15 9.04 15.02
CA ILE A 447 15.72 10.39 15.38
C ILE A 447 14.95 10.36 16.70
N LEU A 448 13.99 9.45 16.86
CA LEU A 448 13.21 9.31 18.10
C LEU A 448 14.09 8.87 19.29
N GLU A 449 15.09 8.01 19.07
CA GLU A 449 16.05 7.64 20.12
C GLU A 449 16.83 8.86 20.61
N GLU A 450 17.34 9.69 19.70
CA GLU A 450 18.11 10.89 20.02
C GLU A 450 17.25 11.96 20.74
N LEU A 451 16.02 12.16 20.28
CA LEU A 451 15.09 13.09 20.94
C LEU A 451 14.66 12.59 22.33
N GLY A 452 14.48 11.28 22.49
CA GLY A 452 14.23 10.63 23.77
C GLY A 452 15.39 10.82 24.77
N ASN A 453 16.63 10.62 24.32
CA ASN A 453 17.82 10.81 25.15
C ASN A 453 18.02 12.29 25.54
N SER A 454 17.77 13.22 24.62
CA SER A 454 17.87 14.67 24.87
C SER A 454 16.91 15.16 25.97
N SER A 455 15.75 14.52 26.13
CA SER A 455 14.79 14.85 27.20
C SER A 455 15.24 14.41 28.60
N SER A 456 16.11 13.39 28.69
CA SER A 456 16.60 12.82 29.94
C SER A 456 17.77 13.60 30.58
N ASP A 457 18.49 14.41 29.80
CA ASP A 457 19.64 15.20 30.26
C ASP A 457 19.28 16.47 31.07
N THR A 458 18.00 16.72 31.32
CA THR A 458 17.57 17.79 32.24
C THR A 458 17.51 17.37 33.72
N ASN A 459 17.80 16.11 34.05
CA ASN A 459 17.93 15.64 35.44
C ASN A 459 19.35 15.19 35.74
N VAL A 460 20.20 16.14 36.20
CA VAL A 460 21.50 15.83 36.78
C VAL A 460 21.31 15.09 38.11
N GLU A 461 21.43 13.76 38.08
CA GLU A 461 21.95 12.96 39.19
C GLU A 461 22.96 11.94 38.65
N GLU A 462 24.26 12.17 38.87
CA GLU A 462 25.28 11.11 38.83
C GLU A 462 25.09 10.11 40.00
N PRO A 463 25.68 8.88 40.00
CA PRO A 463 26.32 8.09 38.92
C PRO A 463 25.87 6.60 38.93
N VAL A 464 26.42 5.76 38.01
CA VAL A 464 27.13 4.48 38.29
C VAL A 464 27.13 3.55 37.06
N SER A 465 28.33 3.02 36.77
CA SER A 465 28.64 2.07 35.72
C SER A 465 27.89 0.73 35.79
N GLN A 466 27.57 0.16 34.63
CA GLN A 466 27.76 -1.28 34.39
C GLN A 466 27.75 -1.65 32.90
N SER A 467 28.73 -2.46 32.51
CA SER A 467 28.92 -3.00 31.17
C SER A 467 27.89 -4.09 30.84
N GLY A 468 27.45 -4.14 29.58
CA GLY A 468 26.78 -5.30 29.00
C GLY A 468 27.04 -5.35 27.50
N SER A 469 27.76 -6.37 27.03
CA SER A 469 28.06 -6.60 25.61
C SER A 469 27.06 -7.58 25.01
N TRP A 470 26.53 -7.34 23.81
CA TRP A 470 25.95 -8.36 22.92
C TRP A 470 26.11 -7.94 21.45
N ILE A 471 27.06 -8.54 20.72
CA ILE A 471 26.92 -9.63 19.72
C ILE A 471 26.12 -9.23 18.47
N THR A 472 26.88 -8.93 17.41
CA THR A 472 26.48 -8.84 15.99
C THR A 472 26.03 -10.19 15.42
N PHE A 473 24.92 -10.21 14.69
CA PHE A 473 24.54 -11.32 13.82
C PHE A 473 24.27 -10.78 12.41
N THR A 474 25.20 -11.00 11.50
CA THR A 474 25.00 -10.86 10.06
C THR A 474 24.41 -12.15 9.53
N ASP A 475 23.38 -12.10 8.68
CA ASP A 475 23.30 -13.05 7.59
C ASP A 475 22.54 -12.51 6.37
N SER A 476 23.25 -12.62 5.25
CA SER A 476 22.88 -12.33 3.88
C SER A 476 21.83 -13.28 3.33
N TYR A 477 20.81 -12.80 2.60
CA TYR A 477 20.21 -13.60 1.53
C TYR A 477 19.85 -12.76 0.30
N GLN A 478 20.45 -13.19 -0.81
CA GLN A 478 20.31 -12.67 -2.15
C GLN A 478 18.99 -13.11 -2.82
N SER A 479 18.56 -12.23 -3.71
CA SER A 479 17.39 -12.22 -4.58
C SER A 479 17.12 -13.47 -5.44
N GLU A 480 15.84 -13.72 -5.74
CA GLU A 480 15.40 -14.20 -7.06
C GLU A 480 14.21 -13.37 -7.57
N ARG A 481 14.38 -12.78 -8.76
CA ARG A 481 13.40 -11.92 -9.44
C ARG A 481 12.25 -12.74 -10.04
N ARG A 482 11.01 -12.27 -9.92
CA ARG A 482 9.91 -12.61 -10.83
C ARG A 482 9.23 -11.34 -11.33
N LYS A 483 8.99 -11.29 -12.64
CA LYS A 483 8.39 -10.16 -13.36
C LYS A 483 6.93 -9.98 -12.95
N THR A 484 6.61 -8.84 -12.36
CA THR A 484 5.26 -8.23 -12.37
C THR A 484 5.13 -7.31 -13.59
N PRO A 485 3.90 -6.96 -14.01
CA PRO A 485 3.69 -6.05 -15.13
C PRO A 485 4.33 -4.70 -14.82
N SER A 486 5.27 -4.28 -15.67
CA SER A 486 5.75 -2.91 -15.74
C SER A 486 4.93 -2.24 -16.84
N VAL A 487 4.36 -1.08 -16.55
CA VAL A 487 3.92 -0.15 -17.59
C VAL A 487 5.21 0.41 -18.24
N PRO A 488 5.38 0.31 -19.56
CA PRO A 488 6.55 0.86 -20.22
C PRO A 488 6.57 2.39 -20.13
N PRO A 489 7.76 3.02 -20.07
CA PRO A 489 7.89 4.42 -20.43
C PRO A 489 7.64 4.52 -21.94
N ASP A 490 6.60 5.24 -22.36
CA ASP A 490 6.37 5.45 -23.79
C ASP A 490 7.53 6.27 -24.37
N ASN A 491 8.26 5.62 -25.28
CA ASN A 491 9.40 6.16 -25.98
C ASN A 491 8.93 6.94 -27.22
N SER A 492 9.47 8.15 -27.38
CA SER A 492 10.07 8.65 -28.62
C SER A 492 9.24 8.52 -29.92
N THR A 493 8.65 9.65 -30.34
CA THR A 493 8.79 10.06 -31.74
C THR A 493 9.50 11.40 -31.80
N LYS A 494 10.78 11.34 -32.20
CA LYS A 494 11.54 12.49 -32.68
C LYS A 494 10.82 13.15 -33.85
N ALA A 495 10.99 14.47 -33.91
CA ALA A 495 10.64 15.32 -35.03
C ALA A 495 11.15 14.78 -36.38
N ALA A 496 10.32 14.91 -37.40
CA ALA A 496 10.73 14.94 -38.80
C ALA A 496 10.21 16.26 -39.40
N GLU A 497 11.17 17.13 -39.75
CA GLU A 497 11.13 18.37 -40.56
C GLU A 497 10.00 19.39 -40.37
#